data_AF-A0A8I0RUL0-F1
#
_entry.id   AF-A0A8I0RUL0-F1
#
_cell.length_a   1.000
_cell.length_b   1.000
_cell.length_c   1.000
_cell.angle_alpha   90.00
_cell.angle_beta   90.00
_cell.angle_gamma   90.00
#
_symmetry.space_group_name_H-M   'P 1'
#
loop_
_entity.id
_entity.type
_entity.pdbx_description
1 polymer ?
#
loop_
_entity_poly.entity_id
_entity_poly.type
_entity_poly.pdbx_seq_one_letter_code
_entity_poly.pdbx_strand_id
1 'polypeptide(L)'
;MKELTVLRTSNQHAILTATFYGNPSEDTLIFEYILKGVNEQSWGFNYKQVSVILAGQSVAVRDCSIYNWAGTFDISNYKNWLYNLELFSSAEELRKEILGLLNYSLYGSQLSKEV
;
A
#
# COMPACT_ATOMS: atom_id res chain seq x y z
N MET A 1 -5.14 -11.10 7.45
CA MET A 1 -4.29 -10.57 6.36
C MET A 1 -5.20 -10.05 5.27
N LYS A 2 -4.84 -8.93 4.65
CA LYS A 2 -5.49 -8.36 3.47
C LYS A 2 -4.43 -8.07 2.41
N GLU A 3 -4.84 -8.11 1.15
CA GLU A 3 -3.96 -7.91 0.00
C GLU A 3 -4.62 -6.97 -1.00
N LEU A 4 -3.80 -6.20 -1.72
CA LEU A 4 -4.21 -5.33 -2.81
C LEU A 4 -3.23 -5.49 -3.97
N THR A 5 -3.73 -5.98 -5.10
CA THR A 5 -2.94 -5.96 -6.34
C THR A 5 -2.88 -4.54 -6.85
N VAL A 6 -1.66 -4.01 -7.02
CA VAL A 6 -1.45 -2.65 -7.56
C VAL A 6 -0.87 -2.68 -8.97
N LEU A 7 -0.12 -3.73 -9.31
CA LEU A 7 0.48 -3.87 -10.64
C LEU A 7 0.31 -5.31 -11.15
N ARG A 8 -0.09 -5.46 -12.41
CA ARG A 8 -0.08 -6.72 -13.15
C ARG A 8 0.25 -6.43 -14.61
N THR A 9 1.34 -7.02 -15.08
CA THR A 9 1.72 -7.06 -16.49
C THR A 9 1.98 -8.52 -16.88
N SER A 10 2.44 -8.77 -18.11
CA SER A 10 2.81 -10.13 -18.54
C SER A 10 3.97 -10.72 -17.73
N ASN A 11 4.87 -9.89 -17.20
CA ASN A 11 6.13 -10.33 -16.60
C ASN A 11 6.35 -9.79 -15.17
N GLN A 12 5.43 -9.00 -14.64
CA GLN A 12 5.51 -8.41 -13.31
C GLN A 12 4.16 -8.43 -12.61
N HIS A 13 4.20 -8.63 -11.29
CA HIS A 13 3.01 -8.58 -10.44
C HIS A 13 3.39 -7.97 -9.09
N ALA A 14 2.71 -6.89 -8.70
CA ALA A 14 2.95 -6.23 -7.43
C ALA A 14 1.70 -6.24 -6.54
N ILE A 15 1.92 -6.60 -5.27
CA ILE A 15 0.90 -6.67 -4.23
C ILE A 15 1.36 -5.85 -3.03
N LEU A 16 0.41 -5.11 -2.45
CA LEU A 16 0.50 -4.58 -1.10
C LEU A 16 -0.21 -5.54 -0.14
N THR A 17 0.45 -5.93 0.94
CA THR A 17 -0.09 -6.84 1.95
C THR A 17 -0.13 -6.15 3.30
N ALA A 18 -1.22 -6.34 4.04
CA ALA A 18 -1.39 -5.88 5.40
C ALA A 18 -1.71 -7.05 6.33
N THR A 19 -0.96 -7.17 7.41
CA THR A 19 -1.13 -8.21 8.42
C THR A 19 -1.43 -7.56 9.76
N PHE A 20 -2.62 -7.85 10.28
CA PHE A 20 -3.00 -7.47 11.63
C PHE A 20 -2.49 -8.53 12.62
N TYR A 21 -1.84 -8.07 13.68
CA TYR A 21 -1.45 -8.88 14.83
C TYR A 21 -2.18 -8.34 16.07
N GLY A 22 -2.65 -9.23 16.95
CA GLY A 22 -3.36 -8.81 18.17
C GLY A 22 -2.47 -8.15 19.23
N ASN A 23 -1.16 -8.42 19.20
CA ASN A 23 -0.18 -7.82 20.12
C ASN A 23 1.20 -7.69 19.43
N PRO A 24 1.34 -6.81 18.43
CA PRO A 24 2.61 -6.60 17.73
C PRO A 24 3.60 -5.85 18.61
N SER A 25 4.89 -6.13 18.43
CA SER A 25 5.96 -5.24 18.90
C SER A 25 6.10 -4.04 17.95
N GLU A 26 6.76 -2.96 18.38
CA GLU A 26 7.01 -1.79 17.53
C GLU A 26 7.72 -2.15 16.21
N ASP A 27 8.59 -3.17 16.24
CA ASP A 27 9.40 -3.62 15.11
C ASP A 27 8.74 -4.72 14.27
N THR A 28 7.53 -5.18 14.66
CA THR A 28 6.80 -6.18 13.89
C THR A 28 6.42 -5.61 12.52
N LEU A 29 6.89 -6.25 11.45
CA LEU A 29 6.51 -5.94 10.06
C LEU A 29 5.02 -6.26 9.87
N ILE A 30 4.22 -5.27 9.48
CA ILE A 30 2.76 -5.41 9.37
C ILE A 30 2.20 -4.96 8.02
N PHE A 31 3.01 -4.29 7.22
CA PHE A 31 2.63 -3.82 5.89
C PHE A 31 3.80 -4.03 4.94
N GLU A 32 3.54 -4.60 3.78
CA GLU A 32 4.58 -4.99 2.82
C GLU A 32 4.14 -4.67 1.40
N TYR A 33 5.13 -4.38 0.56
CA TYR A 33 5.01 -4.37 -0.89
C TYR A 33 5.91 -5.47 -1.45
N ILE A 34 5.39 -6.22 -2.40
CA ILE A 34 6.14 -7.27 -3.08
C ILE A 34 5.88 -7.14 -4.58
N LEU A 35 6.94 -6.84 -5.35
CA LEU A 35 6.98 -6.94 -6.81
C LEU A 35 7.66 -8.24 -7.19
N LYS A 36 6.93 -9.16 -7.81
CA LYS A 36 7.47 -10.41 -8.37
C LYS A 36 7.72 -10.27 -9.87
N GLY A 37 8.72 -11.01 -10.37
CA GLY A 37 9.05 -11.08 -11.79
C GLY A 37 10.26 -10.23 -12.15
N VAL A 38 10.22 -9.53 -13.28
CA VAL A 38 11.33 -8.67 -13.72
C VAL A 38 11.60 -7.59 -12.68
N ASN A 39 12.87 -7.38 -12.31
CA ASN A 39 13.29 -6.43 -11.28
C ASN A 39 12.57 -6.64 -9.94
N GLU A 40 12.47 -7.90 -9.52
CA GLU A 40 11.88 -8.28 -8.23
C GLU A 40 12.43 -7.46 -7.07
N GLN A 41 11.52 -6.91 -6.27
CA GLN A 41 11.84 -6.05 -5.15
C GLN A 41 10.74 -6.11 -4.10
N SER A 42 11.12 -6.00 -2.84
CA SER A 42 10.18 -5.86 -1.73
C SER A 42 10.64 -4.79 -0.75
N TRP A 43 9.67 -4.29 0.01
CA TRP A 43 9.90 -3.42 1.15
C TRP A 43 8.70 -3.52 2.09
N GLY A 44 8.84 -3.02 3.30
CA GLY A 44 7.73 -2.98 4.24
C GLY A 44 7.92 -1.98 5.36
N PHE A 45 6.88 -1.89 6.17
CA PHE A 45 6.79 -1.03 7.34
C PHE A 45 6.41 -1.82 8.57
N ASN A 46 7.13 -1.55 9.65
CA ASN A 46 6.77 -2.06 10.97
C ASN A 46 5.61 -1.26 11.61
N TYR A 47 5.12 -1.76 12.73
CA TYR A 47 4.00 -1.17 13.47
C TYR A 47 4.21 0.33 13.78
N LYS A 48 5.41 0.70 14.23
CA LYS A 48 5.76 2.08 14.53
C LYS A 48 5.74 2.97 13.30
N GLN A 49 6.32 2.51 12.19
CA GLN A 49 6.37 3.27 10.94
C GLN A 49 4.98 3.48 10.35
N VAL A 50 4.13 2.45 10.33
CA VAL A 50 2.73 2.58 9.86
C VAL A 50 1.96 3.61 10.70
N SER A 51 2.14 3.61 12.02
CA SER A 51 1.50 4.61 12.91
C SER A 51 1.91 6.04 12.54
N VAL A 52 3.19 6.28 12.25
CA VAL A 52 3.70 7.59 11.80
C VAL A 52 3.14 7.97 10.43
N ILE A 53 3.07 7.03 9.49
CA ILE A 53 2.56 7.25 8.14
C ILE A 53 1.10 7.72 8.17
N LEU A 54 0.26 7.08 8.99
CA LEU A 54 -1.14 7.45 9.12
C LEU A 54 -1.32 8.81 9.80
N ALA A 55 -0.56 9.08 10.87
CA ALA A 55 -0.62 10.37 11.57
C ALA A 55 -0.17 11.54 10.67
N GLY A 56 0.88 11.34 9.85
CA GLY A 56 1.40 12.34 8.93
C GLY A 56 0.77 12.33 7.53
N GLN A 57 -0.22 11.46 7.28
CA GLN A 57 -0.85 11.25 5.96
C GLN A 57 0.16 11.11 4.81
N SER A 58 1.25 10.36 5.03
CA SER A 58 2.39 10.27 4.11
C SER A 58 2.17 9.30 2.94
N VAL A 59 1.00 9.37 2.31
CA VAL A 59 0.60 8.58 1.13
C VAL A 59 0.16 9.52 0.01
N ALA A 60 0.83 9.43 -1.14
CA ALA A 60 0.48 10.21 -2.33
C ALA A 60 0.31 9.26 -3.53
N VAL A 61 -0.68 9.54 -4.38
CA VAL A 61 -0.97 8.77 -5.59
C VAL A 61 -1.21 9.73 -6.74
N ARG A 62 -0.74 9.38 -7.93
CA ARG A 62 -0.80 10.21 -9.14
C ARG A 62 -1.18 9.32 -10.32
N ASP A 63 -2.19 9.72 -11.09
CA ASP A 63 -2.64 9.01 -12.31
C ASP A 63 -1.69 9.21 -13.51
N CYS A 64 -0.42 9.49 -13.27
CA CYS A 64 0.57 9.68 -14.31
C CYS A 64 1.91 9.04 -13.94
N SER A 65 2.60 8.59 -14.98
CA SER A 65 3.97 8.11 -14.94
C SER A 65 4.60 8.30 -16.33
N ILE A 66 5.82 7.81 -16.52
CA ILE A 66 6.43 7.72 -17.84
C ILE A 66 5.74 6.70 -18.76
N TYR A 67 4.92 5.82 -18.20
CA TYR A 67 4.15 4.80 -18.92
C TYR A 67 2.68 5.23 -18.99
N ASN A 68 2.12 5.27 -20.20
CA ASN A 68 0.74 5.69 -20.44
C ASN A 68 -0.32 4.78 -19.78
N TRP A 69 0.04 3.56 -19.40
CA TRP A 69 -0.83 2.58 -18.77
C TRP A 69 -0.71 2.55 -17.24
N ALA A 70 0.20 3.33 -16.65
CA ALA A 70 0.49 3.29 -15.21
C ALA A 70 0.47 4.68 -14.57
N GLY A 71 0.00 4.72 -13.33
CA GLY A 71 0.23 5.81 -12.39
C GLY A 71 1.38 5.50 -11.44
N THR A 72 1.63 6.42 -10.51
CA THR A 72 2.63 6.25 -9.45
C THR A 72 2.04 6.48 -8.06
N PHE A 73 2.59 5.80 -7.07
CA PHE A 73 2.29 6.04 -5.67
C PHE A 73 3.54 6.11 -4.81
N ASP A 74 3.40 6.83 -3.69
CA ASP A 74 4.40 7.04 -2.67
C ASP A 74 3.83 6.62 -1.32
N ILE A 75 4.61 5.91 -0.51
CA ILE A 75 4.32 5.70 0.92
C ILE A 75 5.59 6.03 1.69
N SER A 76 5.56 7.08 2.51
CA SER A 76 6.72 7.55 3.27
C SER A 76 7.97 7.72 2.39
N ASN A 77 9.08 7.05 2.71
CA ASN A 77 10.35 7.04 2.00
C ASN A 77 10.35 6.20 0.70
N TYR A 78 9.33 5.39 0.46
CA TYR A 78 9.21 4.61 -0.77
C TYR A 78 8.41 5.42 -1.80
N LYS A 79 9.10 5.85 -2.86
CA LYS A 79 8.58 6.82 -3.85
C LYS A 79 8.52 6.21 -5.25
N ASN A 80 7.59 6.72 -6.07
CA ASN A 80 7.45 6.45 -7.50
C ASN A 80 7.18 4.97 -7.84
N TRP A 81 6.42 4.27 -7.01
CA TRP A 81 6.01 2.89 -7.29
C TRP A 81 4.86 2.84 -8.28
N LEU A 82 4.90 1.93 -9.24
CA LEU A 82 3.90 1.86 -10.30
C LEU A 82 2.63 1.13 -9.85
N TYR A 83 1.50 1.58 -10.36
CA TYR A 83 0.24 0.83 -10.37
C TYR A 83 -0.43 0.91 -11.76
N ASN A 84 -1.22 -0.09 -12.13
CA ASN A 84 -1.99 -0.05 -13.37
C ASN A 84 -3.21 0.88 -13.23
N LEU A 85 -3.38 1.81 -14.17
CA LEU A 85 -4.52 2.74 -14.17
C LEU A 85 -5.87 2.03 -14.32
N GLU A 86 -5.92 0.85 -14.96
CA GLU A 86 -7.17 0.09 -15.15
C GLU A 86 -7.67 -0.62 -13.88
N LEU A 87 -6.83 -0.77 -12.85
CA LEU A 87 -7.20 -1.46 -11.61
C LEU A 87 -8.03 -0.58 -10.67
N PHE A 88 -8.04 0.74 -10.89
CA PHE A 88 -8.69 1.72 -10.03
C PHE A 88 -9.34 2.81 -10.90
N SER A 89 -10.50 3.30 -10.49
CA SER A 89 -11.22 4.35 -11.22
C SER A 89 -10.52 5.71 -11.13
N SER A 90 -9.64 5.91 -10.13
CA SER A 90 -8.86 7.14 -9.93
C SER A 90 -7.69 6.95 -8.96
N ALA A 91 -6.72 7.87 -8.95
CA ALA A 91 -5.65 7.93 -7.96
C ALA A 91 -6.18 8.01 -6.51
N GLU A 92 -7.29 8.72 -6.30
CA GLU A 92 -7.87 8.86 -4.97
C GLU A 92 -8.52 7.55 -4.48
N GLU A 93 -9.02 6.71 -5.39
CA GLU A 93 -9.49 5.37 -5.03
C GLU A 93 -8.34 4.50 -4.54
N LEU A 94 -7.24 4.40 -5.29
CA LEU A 94 -6.06 3.66 -4.84
C LEU A 94 -5.53 4.24 -3.51
N ARG A 95 -5.49 5.56 -3.36
CA ARG A 95 -5.06 6.20 -2.11
C ARG A 95 -5.92 5.75 -0.92
N LYS A 96 -7.25 5.72 -1.08
CA LYS A 96 -8.17 5.23 -0.05
C LYS A 96 -7.95 3.77 0.28
N GLU A 97 -7.75 2.93 -0.73
CA GLU A 97 -7.44 1.51 -0.53
C GLU A 97 -6.14 1.34 0.27
N ILE A 98 -5.04 2.02 -0.13
CA ILE A 98 -3.76 1.98 0.60
C ILE A 98 -3.94 2.40 2.07
N LEU A 99 -4.64 3.52 2.32
CA LEU A 99 -4.93 3.98 3.67
C LEU A 99 -5.81 2.97 4.45
N GLY A 100 -6.73 2.30 3.77
CA GLY A 100 -7.55 1.22 4.33
C GLY A 100 -6.71 0.01 4.75
N LEU A 101 -5.74 -0.41 3.93
CA LEU A 101 -4.81 -1.48 4.27
C LEU A 101 -3.89 -1.09 5.43
N LEU A 102 -3.34 0.13 5.44
CA LEU A 102 -2.53 0.63 6.55
C LEU A 102 -3.33 0.67 7.86
N ASN A 103 -4.57 1.19 7.84
CA ASN A 103 -5.44 1.17 9.02
C ASN A 103 -5.74 -0.26 9.48
N TYR A 104 -6.05 -1.17 8.54
CA TYR A 104 -6.28 -2.58 8.86
C TYR A 104 -5.06 -3.21 9.53
N SER A 105 -3.84 -2.89 9.10
CA SER A 105 -2.62 -3.46 9.69
C SER A 105 -2.44 -3.07 11.18
N LEU A 106 -2.90 -1.88 11.59
CA LEU A 106 -2.83 -1.43 12.99
C LEU A 106 -3.99 -1.90 13.85
N TYR A 107 -5.21 -1.81 13.32
CA TYR A 107 -6.44 -1.90 14.11
C TYR A 107 -7.31 -3.12 13.78
N GLY A 108 -6.95 -3.86 12.73
CA GLY A 108 -7.83 -4.87 12.16
C GLY A 108 -9.06 -4.26 11.48
N SER A 109 -10.04 -5.09 11.18
CA SER A 109 -11.31 -4.65 10.59
C SER A 109 -12.25 -4.08 11.66
N GLN A 110 -11.96 -2.87 12.15
CA GLN A 110 -12.91 -2.10 12.95
C GLN A 110 -12.73 -0.57 12.79
N LEU A 111 -13.30 -0.04 11.72
CA LEU A 111 -13.89 1.31 11.73
C LEU A 111 -15.39 1.15 11.53
N SER A 112 -16.05 0.52 12.50
CA SER A 112 -17.48 0.66 12.70
C SER A 112 -17.70 1.63 13.86
N LYS A 113 -17.52 2.93 13.59
CA LYS A 113 -18.17 3.98 14.38
C LYS A 113 -18.57 5.09 13.42
N GLU A 114 -19.71 4.87 12.77
CA GLU A 114 -20.67 5.97 12.65
C GLU A 114 -20.91 6.48 14.08
N VAL A 115 -20.58 7.75 14.31
CA VAL A 115 -21.09 8.56 15.42
C VAL A 115 -22.00 9.59 14.77
#